data_AF-A0A645B2K2-F1
#
_entry.id   AF-A0A645B2K2-F1
#
_cell.length_a   1.000
_cell.length_b   1.000
_cell.length_c   1.000
_cell.angle_alpha   90.00
_cell.angle_beta   90.00
_cell.angle_gamma   90.00
#
_symmetry.space_group_name_H-M   'P 1'
#
loop_
_entity.id
_entity.type
_entity.pdbx_description
1 polymer ?
#
loop_
_entity_poly.entity_id
_entity_poly.type
_entity_poly.pdbx_seq_one_letter_code
_entity_poly.pdbx_strand_id
1 'polypeptide(L)' 'MTESTKEHSKWGELRYGYLWWLLGSGSYAALGDSGNAIYVNPKEQVVIAIAAHFMPGAKLITDLIDRYILPEVM' A
#
# COMPACT_ATOMS: atom_id res chain seq x y z
N MET A 1 1.37 8.42 14.23
CA MET A 1 1.45 8.08 12.79
C MET A 1 2.20 9.12 11.97
N THR A 2 2.09 10.41 12.27
CA THR A 2 2.67 11.51 11.48
C THR A 2 4.15 11.35 11.16
N GLU A 3 4.96 10.89 12.10
CA GLU A 3 6.40 10.69 11.84
C GLU A 3 6.67 9.53 10.88
N SER A 4 5.92 8.42 11.01
CA SER A 4 6.11 7.23 10.17
C SER A 4 5.59 7.40 8.75
N THR A 5 4.62 8.29 8.53
CA THR A 5 4.00 8.57 7.22
C THR A 5 4.40 9.92 6.64
N LYS A 6 5.37 10.60 7.27
CA LYS A 6 6.12 11.70 6.65
C LYS A 6 7.02 11.11 5.56
N GLU A 7 7.42 11.91 4.58
CA GLU A 7 8.46 11.48 3.63
C GLU A 7 9.83 11.49 4.30
N HIS A 8 10.53 10.35 4.25
CA HIS A 8 11.90 10.18 4.72
C HIS A 8 12.87 9.96 3.55
N SER A 9 12.39 9.35 2.46
CA SER A 9 13.17 9.15 1.24
C SER A 9 12.25 9.12 0.01
N LYS A 10 12.85 9.19 -1.18
CA LYS A 10 12.14 9.03 -2.44
C LYS A 10 13.01 8.35 -3.49
N TRP A 11 12.38 7.60 -4.38
CA TRP A 11 12.98 7.06 -5.59
C TRP A 11 12.19 7.56 -6.80
N GLY A 12 12.75 8.55 -7.50
CA GLY A 12 12.00 9.29 -8.52
C GLY A 12 10.79 9.97 -7.88
N GLU A 13 9.60 9.65 -8.38
CA GLU A 13 8.32 10.14 -7.85
C GLU A 13 7.75 9.25 -6.74
N LEU A 14 8.35 8.10 -6.47
CA LEU A 14 7.90 7.19 -5.41
C LEU A 14 8.39 7.68 -4.06
N ARG A 15 7.45 8.11 -3.22
CA ARG A 15 7.71 8.67 -1.90
C ARG A 15 7.64 7.57 -0.84
N TYR A 16 8.54 7.63 0.13
CA TYR A 16 8.67 6.62 1.16
C TYR A 16 8.80 7.27 2.54
N GLY A 17 8.01 6.78 3.50
CA GLY A 17 8.13 7.12 4.91
C GLY A 17 8.95 6.11 5.68
N TYR A 18 8.72 6.00 6.99
CA TYR A 18 9.39 4.99 7.80
C TYR A 18 8.71 3.62 7.60
N LEU A 19 9.22 2.82 6.66
CA LEU A 19 8.72 1.50 6.26
C LEU A 19 7.39 1.50 5.48
N TRP A 20 6.99 2.64 4.91
CA TRP A 20 5.73 2.81 4.18
C TRP A 20 5.92 3.49 2.84
N TRP A 21 5.33 2.94 1.79
CA TRP A 21 5.10 3.65 0.53
C TRP A 21 4.00 4.69 0.72
N LEU A 22 4.22 5.92 0.27
CA LEU A 22 3.24 7.01 0.35
C LEU A 22 2.56 7.17 -1.01
N LEU A 23 1.26 6.83 -1.08
CA LEU A 23 0.52 6.64 -2.34
C LEU A 23 -0.21 7.91 -2.83
N GLY A 24 0.05 9.06 -2.19
CA GLY A 24 -0.69 10.29 -2.42
C GLY A 24 -2.04 10.31 -1.67
N SER A 25 -2.68 11.48 -1.61
CA SER A 25 -4.01 11.65 -0.98
C SER A 25 -4.09 11.26 0.51
N GLY A 26 -2.94 11.12 1.19
CA GLY A 26 -2.84 10.66 2.57
C GLY A 26 -2.90 9.14 2.76
N SER A 27 -2.99 8.35 1.68
CA SER A 27 -2.94 6.89 1.73
C SER A 27 -1.51 6.37 1.72
N TYR A 28 -1.28 5.22 2.34
CA TYR A 28 0.04 4.60 2.44
C TYR A 28 -0.05 3.08 2.52
N ALA A 29 1.01 2.39 2.09
CA ALA A 29 1.05 0.94 2.07
C ALA A 29 2.43 0.35 2.39
N ALA A 30 2.43 -0.77 3.11
CA ALA A 30 3.59 -1.64 3.27
C ALA A 30 3.41 -2.81 2.31
N LEU A 31 4.33 -2.95 1.35
CA LEU A 31 4.25 -3.94 0.28
C LEU A 31 5.41 -4.92 0.41
N GLY A 32 5.10 -6.19 0.64
CA GLY A 32 6.04 -7.30 0.68
C GLY A 32 6.19 -7.94 -0.70
N ASP A 33 7.41 -8.35 -1.01
CA ASP A 33 7.79 -8.93 -2.31
C ASP A 33 7.01 -10.22 -2.67
N SER A 34 6.55 -10.96 -1.66
CA SER A 34 5.73 -12.18 -1.83
C SER A 34 4.22 -11.93 -1.91
N GLY A 35 3.79 -10.68 -2.08
CA GLY A 35 2.37 -10.31 -2.20
C GLY A 35 1.65 -10.04 -0.86
N ASN A 36 2.37 -10.07 0.25
CA ASN A 36 1.84 -9.60 1.54
C ASN A 36 1.72 -8.07 1.50
N ALA A 37 0.59 -7.53 1.96
CA ALA A 37 0.38 -6.08 1.92
C ALA A 37 -0.46 -5.59 3.10
N ILE A 38 -0.14 -4.37 3.54
CA ILE A 38 -1.02 -3.56 4.38
C ILE A 38 -1.23 -2.25 3.64
N TYR A 39 -2.48 -1.90 3.36
CA TYR A 39 -2.88 -0.62 2.78
C TYR A 39 -3.78 0.12 3.76
N VAL A 40 -3.59 1.44 3.87
CA VAL A 40 -4.38 2.30 4.74
C VAL A 40 -4.82 3.54 3.98
N ASN A 41 -6.13 3.81 4.03
CA ASN A 41 -6.73 5.06 3.59
C ASN A 41 -7.44 5.73 4.79
N PRO A 42 -6.79 6.68 5.48
CA PRO A 42 -7.37 7.32 6.65
C PRO A 42 -8.62 8.14 6.34
N LYS A 43 -8.72 8.70 5.12
CA LYS A 43 -9.84 9.55 4.70
C LYS A 43 -11.15 8.77 4.66
N GLU A 44 -11.07 7.55 4.13
CA GLU A 44 -12.22 6.66 3.94
C GLU A 44 -12.36 5.65 5.10
N GLN A 45 -11.47 5.74 6.10
CA GLN A 45 -11.41 4.83 7.26
C GLN A 45 -11.27 3.35 6.89
N VAL A 46 -10.55 3.07 5.79
CA VAL A 46 -10.33 1.72 5.28
C VAL A 46 -8.91 1.24 5.57
N VAL A 47 -8.81 -0.02 6.01
CA VAL A 47 -7.55 -0.78 6.09
C VAL A 47 -7.73 -2.10 5.34
N ILE A 48 -6.81 -2.41 4.45
CA ILE A 48 -6.77 -3.70 3.74
C ILE A 48 -5.51 -4.43 4.19
N ALA A 49 -5.67 -5.64 4.72
CA ALA A 49 -4.57 -6.52 5.10
C ALA A 49 -4.63 -7.79 4.24
N ILE A 50 -3.54 -8.07 3.52
CA ILE A 50 -3.43 -9.23 2.64
C ILE A 50 -2.28 -10.10 3.10
N ALA A 51 -2.60 -11.35 3.43
CA ALA A 51 -1.63 -12.41 3.63
C ALA A 51 -1.62 -13.31 2.39
N ALA A 52 -0.46 -13.45 1.77
CA ALA A 52 -0.28 -14.22 0.55
C ALA A 52 1.01 -15.05 0.59
N HIS A 53 1.02 -16.14 -0.17
CA HIS A 53 2.22 -16.92 -0.44
C HIS A 53 2.83 -16.49 -1.77
N PHE A 54 4.15 -16.65 -1.88
CA PHE A 54 4.85 -16.38 -3.14
C PHE A 54 4.35 -17.31 -4.25
N MET A 55 4.08 -16.72 -5.42
CA MET A 55 3.71 -17.46 -6.62
C MET A 55 4.47 -16.86 -7.82
N PRO A 56 5.29 -17.66 -8.55
CA PRO A 56 5.96 -17.18 -9.75
C PRO A 56 4.97 -16.64 -10.79
N GLY A 57 5.25 -15.46 -11.34
CA GLY A 57 4.41 -14.84 -12.36
C GLY A 57 3.11 -14.22 -11.83
N ALA A 58 2.95 -14.08 -10.51
CA ALA A 58 1.84 -13.34 -9.93
C ALA A 58 1.85 -11.88 -10.39
N LYS A 59 0.65 -11.30 -10.54
CA LYS A 59 0.46 -9.87 -10.80
C LYS A 59 0.77 -9.05 -9.55
N LEU A 60 0.95 -7.74 -9.74
CA LEU A 60 1.22 -6.81 -8.65
C LEU A 60 0.05 -6.76 -7.64
N ILE A 61 0.37 -6.81 -6.36
CA ILE A 61 -0.64 -6.75 -5.29
C ILE A 61 -1.41 -5.43 -5.29
N THR A 62 -0.80 -4.36 -5.79
CA THR A 62 -1.43 -3.05 -5.96
C THR A 62 -2.58 -3.09 -6.96
N ASP A 63 -2.47 -3.86 -8.05
CA ASP A 63 -3.57 -4.02 -9.01
C ASP A 63 -4.78 -4.73 -8.39
N LEU A 64 -4.55 -5.68 -7.47
CA LEU A 64 -5.63 -6.33 -6.73
C LEU A 64 -6.37 -5.33 -5.85
N ILE A 65 -5.62 -4.51 -5.11
CA ILE A 65 -6.18 -3.48 -4.22
C ILE A 65 -6.97 -2.45 -5.03
N ASP A 66 -6.34 -1.84 -6.02
CA ASP A 66 -6.90 -0.67 -6.72
C ASP A 66 -8.08 -1.02 -7.63
N ARG A 67 -8.05 -2.18 -8.29
CA ARG A 67 -9.05 -2.52 -9.32
C ARG A 67 -10.20 -3.40 -8.82
N TYR A 68 -10.02 -4.10 -7.70
CA TYR A 68 -10.98 -5.11 -7.26
C TYR A 68 -11.40 -4.96 -5.79
N ILE A 69 -10.52 -4.53 -4.89
CA ILE A 69 -10.90 -4.41 -3.47
C ILE A 69 -11.47 -3.02 -3.19
N LEU A 70 -10.76 -1.94 -3.53
CA LEU A 70 -11.21 -0.57 -3.25
C LEU A 70 -12.61 -0.27 -3.85
N PRO A 71 -12.94 -0.66 -5.09
CA PRO A 71 -14.28 -0.42 -5.65
C PRO A 71 -15.44 -1.07 -4.90
N GLU A 72 -15.17 -2.09 -4.07
CA GLU A 72 -16.20 -2.85 -3.35
C GLU A 72 -16.36 -2.39 -1.89
N VAL A 73 -15.37 -1.66 -1.36
CA VAL A 73 -15.34 -1.26 0.06
C VAL A 73 -15.33 0.26 0.27
N MET A 74 -15.32 1.03 -0.81
CA MET A 74 -15.37 2.51 -0.82
C MET A 74 -16.53 3.04 -1.66
#